data_AF-W7LPK7-F1
#
_entry.id   AF-W7LPK7-F1
#
_cell.length_a   1.000
_cell.length_b   1.000
_cell.length_c   1.000
_cell.angle_alpha   90.00
_cell.angle_beta   90.00
_cell.angle_gamma   90.00
#
_symmetry.space_group_name_H-M   'P 1'
#
loop_
_entity.id
_entity.type
_entity.pdbx_description
1 polymer ?
#
loop_
_entity_poly.entity_id
_entity_poly.type
_entity_poly.pdbx_seq_one_letter_code
_entity_poly.pdbx_strand_id
1 'polypeptide(L)'
;MLLKPLLKPEPYRSDCKRFSTPSALTQEFLDATNERERRALNITLDTAVHFADLNGDGRSEYLWVDNKGAVTEVLNLGRPSGGANAAKIQWSAQGTIA
;
A
#
# COMPACT_ATOMS: atom_id res chain seq x y z
N MET A 1 -34.18 -11.02 45.81
CA MET A 1 -32.99 -10.74 44.99
C MET A 1 -33.19 -11.48 43.66
N LEU A 2 -33.67 -10.78 42.63
CA LEU A 2 -34.05 -11.37 41.35
C LEU A 2 -32.81 -11.49 40.45
N LEU A 3 -32.44 -12.72 40.11
CA LEU A 3 -31.39 -13.02 39.13
C LEU A 3 -31.92 -12.62 37.74
N LYS A 4 -31.25 -11.63 37.12
CA LYS A 4 -31.50 -11.27 35.72
C LYS A 4 -31.09 -12.45 34.83
N PRO A 5 -31.92 -12.88 33.87
CA PRO A 5 -31.52 -13.91 32.92
C PRO A 5 -30.37 -13.38 32.05
N LEU A 6 -29.31 -14.18 31.90
CA LEU A 6 -28.25 -13.97 30.94
C LEU A 6 -28.88 -13.92 29.54
N LEU A 7 -28.92 -12.73 28.93
CA LEU A 7 -29.17 -12.57 27.51
C LEU A 7 -28.14 -13.42 26.78
N LYS A 8 -28.59 -14.41 26.02
CA LYS A 8 -27.73 -15.21 25.15
C LYS A 8 -26.98 -14.22 24.23
N PRO A 9 -25.66 -14.37 24.01
CA PRO A 9 -24.98 -13.53 23.04
C PRO A 9 -25.67 -13.74 21.69
N GLU A 10 -26.14 -12.63 21.11
CA GLU A 10 -26.57 -12.55 19.71
C GLU A 10 -25.58 -13.34 18.85
N PRO A 11 -26.03 -14.18 17.90
CA PRO A 11 -25.12 -14.90 17.04
C PRO A 11 -24.24 -13.86 16.36
N TYR A 12 -22.93 -13.94 16.61
CA TYR A 12 -21.92 -13.11 15.99
C TYR A 12 -22.15 -13.14 14.47
N ARG A 13 -22.79 -12.08 13.96
CA ARG A 13 -23.23 -12.00 12.58
C ARG A 13 -21.98 -11.91 11.73
N SER A 14 -21.77 -12.92 10.90
CA SER A 14 -20.65 -13.02 9.96
C SER A 14 -20.89 -12.09 8.77
N ASP A 15 -21.04 -10.78 9.03
CA ASP A 15 -21.28 -9.75 8.01
C ASP A 15 -19.95 -9.29 7.36
N CYS A 16 -18.91 -10.13 7.34
CA CYS A 16 -17.74 -9.89 6.49
C CYS A 16 -18.20 -10.00 5.04
N LYS A 17 -18.16 -8.90 4.28
CA LYS A 17 -18.40 -8.93 2.84
C LYS A 17 -17.41 -9.89 2.19
N ARG A 18 -17.94 -10.95 1.57
CA ARG A 18 -17.12 -11.91 0.83
C ARG A 18 -16.93 -11.35 -0.58
N PHE A 19 -15.74 -10.83 -0.86
CA PHE A 19 -15.40 -10.35 -2.20
C PHE A 19 -15.15 -11.56 -3.11
N SER A 20 -16.04 -11.79 -4.07
CA SER A 20 -15.85 -12.79 -5.11
C SER A 20 -14.78 -12.31 -6.07
N THR A 21 -13.52 -12.66 -5.78
CA THR A 21 -12.33 -12.47 -6.65
C THR A 21 -12.15 -11.05 -7.19
N PRO A 22 -11.46 -10.15 -6.47
CA PRO A 22 -11.01 -8.90 -7.05
C PRO A 22 -9.66 -9.13 -7.72
N SER A 23 -9.66 -9.31 -9.04
CA SER A 23 -8.45 -9.10 -9.86
C SER A 23 -8.21 -7.61 -10.14
N ALA A 24 -8.97 -6.70 -9.53
CA ALA A 24 -8.82 -5.26 -9.69
C ALA A 24 -9.00 -4.53 -8.35
N LEU A 25 -8.14 -3.54 -8.10
CA LEU A 25 -8.28 -2.58 -7.01
C LEU A 25 -9.50 -1.70 -7.29
N THR A 26 -10.60 -1.88 -6.55
CA THR A 26 -11.79 -1.02 -6.63
C THR A 26 -11.72 0.10 -5.58
N GLN A 27 -12.49 1.19 -5.75
CA GLN A 27 -12.55 2.26 -4.74
C GLN A 27 -13.07 1.73 -3.39
N GLU A 28 -14.05 0.81 -3.42
CA GLU A 28 -14.55 0.12 -2.21
C GLU A 28 -13.46 -0.70 -1.48
N PHE A 29 -12.42 -1.13 -2.22
CA PHE A 29 -11.25 -1.83 -1.67
C PHE A 29 -10.23 -0.86 -1.07
N LEU A 30 -10.02 0.31 -1.68
CA LEU A 30 -9.13 1.35 -1.14
C LEU A 30 -9.70 2.00 0.13
N ASP A 31 -11.03 2.03 0.25
CA ASP A 31 -11.74 2.59 1.40
C ASP A 31 -11.90 1.57 2.56
N ALA A 32 -11.38 0.34 2.41
CA ALA A 32 -11.49 -0.73 3.41
C ALA A 32 -10.59 -0.45 4.63
N THR A 33 -11.20 0.11 5.68
CA THR A 33 -10.51 0.48 6.93
C THR A 33 -10.56 -0.61 8.01
N ASN A 34 -11.45 -1.61 7.88
CA ASN A 34 -11.61 -2.68 8.86
C ASN A 34 -10.56 -3.79 8.67
N GLU A 35 -9.90 -4.21 9.75
CA GLU A 35 -8.92 -5.31 9.75
C GLU A 35 -9.46 -6.63 9.17
N ARG A 36 -10.75 -6.93 9.33
CA ARG A 36 -11.36 -8.14 8.76
C ARG A 36 -11.55 -8.04 7.26
N GLU A 37 -11.96 -6.87 6.77
CA GLU A 37 -12.10 -6.62 5.34
C GLU A 37 -10.72 -6.72 4.69
N ARG A 38 -9.70 -6.09 5.27
CA ARG A 38 -8.30 -6.20 4.84
C ARG A 38 -7.76 -7.63 4.80
N ARG A 39 -8.12 -8.50 5.76
CA ARG A 39 -7.73 -9.92 5.76
C ARG A 39 -8.50 -10.78 4.75
N ALA A 40 -9.70 -10.37 4.34
CA ALA A 40 -10.49 -11.05 3.31
C ALA A 40 -10.02 -10.70 1.89
N LEU A 41 -9.18 -9.66 1.76
CA LEU A 41 -8.47 -9.33 0.54
C LEU A 41 -7.38 -10.40 0.36
N ASN A 42 -7.66 -11.44 -0.42
CA ASN A 42 -6.61 -12.32 -0.99
C ASN A 42 -5.86 -11.58 -2.11
N ILE A 43 -5.63 -10.28 -1.93
CA ILE A 43 -4.69 -9.48 -2.70
C ILE A 43 -3.43 -9.47 -1.84
N THR A 44 -2.33 -9.91 -2.43
CA THR A 44 -0.98 -9.58 -1.96
C THR A 44 -0.86 -8.05 -1.99
N LEU A 45 -1.21 -7.41 -0.86
CA LEU A 45 -1.18 -5.96 -0.60
C LEU A 45 0.21 -5.45 -0.22
N ASP A 46 1.17 -6.34 -0.23
CA ASP A 46 2.60 -6.16 -0.02
C ASP A 46 3.29 -5.40 -1.15
N THR A 47 2.59 -5.14 -2.26
CA THR A 47 3.10 -4.24 -3.29
C THR A 47 2.80 -2.77 -2.97
N ALA A 48 3.81 -1.98 -2.64
CA ALA A 48 3.65 -0.59 -2.20
C ALA A 48 4.62 0.38 -2.90
N VAL A 49 4.16 1.62 -3.08
CA VAL A 49 5.01 2.73 -3.52
C VAL A 49 5.32 3.62 -2.33
N HIS A 50 6.60 3.89 -2.11
CA HIS A 50 7.08 4.81 -1.07
C HIS A 50 7.96 5.91 -1.68
N PHE A 51 8.05 7.02 -0.94
CA PHE A 51 8.95 8.12 -1.22
C PHE A 51 9.78 8.42 0.03
N ALA A 52 11.09 8.36 -0.12
CA ALA A 52 12.06 8.65 0.94
C ALA A 52 13.32 9.25 0.30
N ASP A 53 14.02 10.13 1.01
CA ASP A 53 15.34 10.61 0.61
C ASP A 53 16.39 9.65 1.18
N LEU A 54 16.92 8.76 0.32
CA LEU A 54 17.88 7.73 0.70
C LEU A 54 19.33 8.18 0.51
N ASN A 55 19.58 9.17 -0.35
CA ASN A 55 20.94 9.61 -0.70
C ASN A 55 21.34 10.96 -0.07
N GLY A 56 20.41 11.66 0.58
CA GLY A 56 20.62 12.91 1.30
C GLY A 56 20.68 14.16 0.42
N ASP A 57 20.19 14.12 -0.82
CA ASP A 57 20.21 15.26 -1.75
C ASP A 57 19.00 16.21 -1.60
N GLY A 58 18.08 15.91 -0.67
CA GLY A 58 16.88 16.68 -0.40
C GLY A 58 15.72 16.37 -1.35
N ARG A 59 15.83 15.32 -2.17
CA ARG A 59 14.75 14.83 -3.03
C ARG A 59 14.37 13.42 -2.60
N SER A 60 13.11 13.07 -2.82
CA SER A 60 12.66 11.71 -2.56
C SER A 60 12.84 10.82 -3.79
N GLU A 61 13.41 9.65 -3.55
CA GLU A 61 13.45 8.51 -4.43
C GLU A 61 12.07 7.89 -4.62
N TYR A 62 11.89 7.21 -5.75
CA TYR A 62 10.75 6.32 -5.95
C TYR A 62 11.14 4.91 -5.51
N LEU A 63 10.41 4.38 -4.53
CA LEU A 63 10.62 3.03 -4.02
C LEU A 63 9.41 2.17 -4.35
N TRP A 64 9.69 0.97 -4.85
CA TRP A 64 8.68 -0.05 -5.08
C TRP A 64 8.99 -1.28 -4.23
N VAL A 65 8.10 -1.58 -3.30
CA VAL A 65 8.12 -2.82 -2.51
C VAL A 65 7.29 -3.83 -3.27
N ASP A 66 7.85 -5.00 -3.55
CA ASP A 66 7.13 -6.09 -4.20
C ASP A 66 6.39 -6.98 -3.19
N ASN A 67 5.63 -7.95 -3.69
CA ASN A 67 4.86 -8.85 -2.84
C ASN A 67 5.67 -9.85 -2.00
N LYS A 68 6.99 -9.79 -2.04
CA LYS A 68 7.90 -10.58 -1.22
C LYS A 68 8.73 -9.69 -0.30
N GLY A 69 8.46 -8.38 -0.30
CA GLY A 69 9.16 -7.38 0.47
C GLY A 69 10.44 -6.87 -0.18
N ALA A 70 10.77 -7.29 -1.41
CA ALA A 70 11.94 -6.79 -2.10
C ALA A 70 11.72 -5.33 -2.48
N VAL A 71 12.71 -4.47 -2.23
CA VAL A 71 12.61 -3.03 -2.46
C VAL A 71 13.43 -2.65 -3.66
N THR A 72 12.79 -2.12 -4.70
CA THR A 72 13.45 -1.54 -5.87
C THR A 72 13.51 -0.02 -5.74
N GLU A 73 14.68 0.54 -5.97
CA GLU A 73 14.91 1.99 -5.93
C GLU A 73 15.09 2.57 -7.34
N VAL A 74 14.49 3.75 -7.54
CA VAL A 74 14.77 4.63 -8.68
C VAL A 74 15.14 6.02 -8.14
N LEU A 75 16.41 6.39 -8.35
CA LEU A 75 16.97 7.68 -7.93
C LEU A 75 16.35 8.85 -8.64
N ASN A 76 16.02 9.88 -7.86
CA ASN A 76 15.58 11.17 -8.36
C ASN A 76 16.79 12.09 -8.60
N LEU A 77 17.28 12.16 -9.82
CA LEU A 77 18.41 13.02 -10.18
C LEU A 77 18.03 14.50 -10.32
N GLY A 78 16.75 14.84 -10.08
CA GLY A 78 16.21 16.17 -10.28
C GLY A 78 16.12 16.57 -11.75
N ARG A 79 15.99 17.88 -11.98
CA ARG A 79 15.99 18.45 -13.34
C ARG A 79 17.39 18.92 -13.74
N PRO A 80 17.79 18.78 -15.01
CA PRO A 80 18.97 19.44 -15.54
C PRO A 80 18.87 20.97 -15.40
N SER A 81 20.02 21.64 -15.22
CA SER A 81 20.09 23.11 -15.11
C SER A 81 19.80 23.85 -16.42
N GLY A 82 19.72 23.16 -17.56
CA GLY A 82 19.48 23.77 -18.86
C GLY A 82 19.30 22.75 -20.00
N GLY A 83 19.08 23.26 -21.21
CA GLY A 83 18.89 22.47 -22.43
C GLY A 83 17.47 21.93 -22.63
N ALA A 84 17.28 21.15 -23.70
CA ALA A 84 15.96 20.65 -24.13
C ALA A 84 15.24 19.77 -23.08
N ASN A 85 15.96 19.29 -22.06
CA ASN A 85 15.42 18.45 -20.99
C ASN A 85 15.31 19.18 -19.63
N ALA A 86 15.56 20.50 -19.56
CA ALA A 86 15.54 21.25 -18.30
C ALA A 86 14.19 21.20 -17.54
N ALA A 87 13.10 20.90 -18.26
CA ALA A 87 11.76 20.75 -17.68
C ALA A 87 11.42 19.30 -17.27
N LYS A 88 12.35 18.34 -17.43
CA LYS A 88 12.12 16.92 -17.15
C LYS A 88 12.90 16.49 -15.90
N ILE A 89 12.24 15.73 -15.04
CA ILE A 89 12.92 15.00 -13.95
C ILE A 89 13.66 13.81 -14.56
N GLN A 90 14.91 13.63 -14.18
CA GLN A 90 15.73 12.49 -14.55
C GLN A 90 15.66 11.43 -13.47
N TRP A 91 15.43 10.19 -13.89
CA TRP A 91 15.32 9.03 -13.02
C TRP A 91 16.41 8.01 -13.36
N SER A 92 17.00 7.39 -12.34
CA SER A 92 18.04 6.37 -12.53
C SER A 92 17.73 5.12 -11.71
N ALA A 93 17.41 4.01 -12.38
CA ALA A 93 17.14 2.75 -11.73
C ALA A 93 18.39 2.19 -11.05
N GLN A 94 18.30 1.90 -9.74
CA GLN A 94 19.38 1.27 -8.98
C GLN A 94 19.21 -0.24 -8.85
N GLY A 95 17.98 -0.74 -9.05
CA GLY A 95 17.64 -2.14 -8.86
C GLY A 95 17.16 -2.42 -7.43
N THR A 96 17.28 -3.67 -7.01
CA THR A 96 16.82 -4.12 -5.68
C THR A 96 17.85 -3.77 -4.61
N ILE A 97 17.41 -3.10 -3.55
CA ILE A 97 18.25 -2.61 -2.44
C ILE A 97 17.98 -3.31 -1.11
N ALA A 98 16.87 -4.06 -0.99
CA ALA A 98 16.51 -4.86 0.17
C ALA A 98 15.62 -6.03 -0.25
#